data_AF-A0A9X2LXF9-F1
#
_entry.id   AF-A0A9X2LXF9-F1
#
_cell.length_a   1.000
_cell.length_b   1.000
_cell.length_c   1.000
_cell.angle_alpha   90.00
_cell.angle_beta   90.00
_cell.angle_gamma   90.00
#
_symmetry.space_group_name_H-M   'P 1'
#
loop_
_entity.id
_entity.type
_entity.pdbx_description
1 polymer ?
#
loop_
_entity_poly.entity_id
_entity_poly.type
_entity_poly.pdbx_seq_one_letter_code
_entity_poly.pdbx_strand_id
1 'polypeptide(L)'
;MAPAEYTITAVAEDTERDLWSITYQDVAGTVRHHVFPKNTLEWRAAEYGIDPTDTDTLLDIVLHEPHTPHPDDRLSADDDPAAAAGLMSMAPVSRGTVRAGDLVPTTLYTAETVEQAREAHLLRIQHTKANRVRVSVPKGSKDPFDAIRQRGIDPERVAAMAQHVDRTRRRLRGEQLPDRAGLPIDPGIARRANAHSGKNEEADHA
;
A
#
# COMPACT_ATOMS: atom_id res chain seq x y z
N MET A 1 -5.42 -18.16 17.54
CA MET A 1 -6.48 -18.68 16.63
C MET A 1 -5.81 -19.14 15.34
N ALA A 2 -6.37 -20.11 14.63
CA ALA A 2 -5.86 -20.47 13.30
C ALA A 2 -6.09 -19.29 12.33
N PRO A 3 -5.19 -19.07 11.33
CA PRO A 3 -5.40 -18.05 10.32
C PRO A 3 -6.65 -18.37 9.48
N ALA A 4 -7.37 -17.35 9.06
CA ALA A 4 -8.45 -17.51 8.09
C ALA A 4 -7.87 -17.95 6.74
N GLU A 5 -8.55 -18.86 6.06
CA GLU A 5 -8.12 -19.37 4.76
C GLU A 5 -9.05 -18.87 3.67
N TYR A 6 -8.46 -18.27 2.63
CA TYR A 6 -9.17 -17.77 1.46
C TYR A 6 -8.63 -18.45 0.20
N THR A 7 -9.55 -18.80 -0.68
CA THR A 7 -9.24 -19.27 -2.04
C THR A 7 -9.69 -18.22 -3.03
N ILE A 8 -8.80 -17.78 -3.92
CA ILE A 8 -9.14 -16.85 -4.99
C ILE A 8 -9.96 -17.58 -6.05
N THR A 9 -11.13 -17.05 -6.38
CA THR A 9 -12.04 -17.66 -7.35
C THR A 9 -12.11 -16.90 -8.65
N ALA A 10 -11.84 -15.58 -8.63
CA ALA A 10 -11.82 -14.76 -9.83
C ALA A 10 -10.97 -13.49 -9.63
N VAL A 11 -10.40 -13.01 -10.73
CA VAL A 11 -9.81 -11.69 -10.86
C VAL A 11 -10.44 -11.02 -12.07
N ALA A 12 -10.89 -9.77 -11.91
CA ALA A 12 -11.56 -9.00 -12.94
C ALA A 12 -10.93 -7.61 -13.08
N GLU A 13 -10.92 -7.12 -14.30
CA GLU A 13 -10.48 -5.78 -14.65
C GLU A 13 -11.70 -4.85 -14.78
N ASP A 14 -11.67 -3.70 -14.10
CA ASP A 14 -12.58 -2.59 -14.37
C ASP A 14 -11.79 -1.51 -15.12
N THR A 15 -11.97 -1.47 -16.44
CA THR A 15 -11.27 -0.53 -17.33
C THR A 15 -11.81 0.89 -17.24
N GLU A 16 -13.08 1.06 -16.89
CA GLU A 16 -13.71 2.38 -16.76
C GLU A 16 -13.20 3.12 -15.52
N ARG A 17 -13.01 2.40 -14.41
CA ARG A 17 -12.57 2.97 -13.13
C ARG A 17 -11.08 2.82 -12.86
N ASP A 18 -10.36 2.15 -13.75
CA ASP A 18 -8.95 1.80 -13.60
C ASP A 18 -8.68 1.03 -12.29
N LEU A 19 -9.46 -0.03 -12.06
CA LEU A 19 -9.38 -0.90 -10.88
C LEU A 19 -9.15 -2.37 -11.26
N TRP A 20 -8.58 -3.11 -10.32
CA TRP A 20 -8.63 -4.57 -10.25
C TRP A 20 -9.60 -4.98 -9.17
N SER A 21 -10.29 -6.10 -9.38
CA SER A 21 -11.12 -6.76 -8.37
C SER A 21 -10.71 -8.22 -8.22
N ILE A 22 -10.48 -8.64 -6.98
CA ILE A 22 -10.21 -10.02 -6.60
C ILE A 22 -11.38 -10.54 -5.80
N THR A 23 -11.96 -11.65 -6.24
CA THR A 23 -12.97 -12.38 -5.49
C THR A 23 -12.31 -13.56 -4.79
N TYR A 24 -12.54 -13.68 -3.49
CA TYR A 24 -12.08 -14.80 -2.68
C TYR A 24 -13.23 -15.40 -1.88
N GLN A 25 -13.11 -16.69 -1.59
CA GLN A 25 -14.06 -17.48 -0.85
C GLN A 25 -13.36 -18.10 0.36
N ASP A 26 -13.97 -18.03 1.54
CA ASP A 26 -13.47 -18.74 2.73
C ASP A 26 -13.91 -20.20 2.79
N VAL A 27 -13.44 -20.93 3.80
CA VAL A 27 -13.78 -22.35 4.02
C VAL A 27 -15.27 -22.61 4.30
N ALA A 28 -16.00 -21.60 4.77
CA ALA A 28 -17.45 -21.67 4.97
C ALA A 28 -18.23 -21.33 3.68
N GLY A 29 -17.52 -20.94 2.63
CA GLY A 29 -18.07 -20.55 1.34
C GLY A 29 -18.49 -19.08 1.26
N THR A 30 -18.15 -18.25 2.24
CA THR A 30 -18.45 -16.82 2.21
C THR A 30 -17.59 -16.13 1.16
N VAL A 31 -18.23 -15.40 0.25
CA VAL A 31 -17.57 -14.63 -0.79
C VAL A 31 -17.21 -13.24 -0.29
N ARG A 32 -16.02 -12.78 -0.63
CA ARG A 32 -15.49 -11.44 -0.32
C ARG A 32 -14.81 -10.86 -1.55
N HIS A 33 -14.74 -9.53 -1.59
CA HIS A 33 -14.13 -8.78 -2.67
C HIS A 33 -13.04 -7.84 -2.15
N HIS A 34 -11.89 -7.84 -2.80
CA HIS A 34 -10.84 -6.84 -2.63
C HIS A 34 -10.72 -6.08 -3.95
N VAL A 35 -10.85 -4.76 -3.87
CA VAL A 35 -10.76 -3.87 -5.03
C VAL A 35 -9.63 -2.89 -4.78
N PHE A 36 -8.76 -2.72 -5.77
CA PHE A 36 -7.64 -1.79 -5.68
C PHE A 36 -7.34 -1.13 -7.04
N PRO A 37 -6.81 0.10 -7.05
CA PRO A 37 -6.39 0.77 -8.28
C PRO A 37 -5.35 -0.02 -9.08
N LYS A 38 -5.37 0.09 -10.42
CA LYS A 38 -4.36 -0.62 -11.23
C LYS A 38 -2.93 -0.15 -11.01
N ASN A 39 -2.75 1.07 -10.51
CA ASN A 39 -1.45 1.61 -10.17
C ASN A 39 -0.93 1.23 -8.77
N THR A 40 -1.65 0.37 -8.02
CA THR A 40 -1.25 -0.02 -6.66
C THR A 40 0.10 -0.75 -6.65
N LEU A 41 0.39 -1.60 -7.65
CA LEU A 41 1.65 -2.33 -7.68
C LEU A 41 2.84 -1.39 -7.95
N GLU A 42 2.66 -0.37 -8.81
CA GLU A 42 3.62 0.71 -9.04
C GLU A 42 3.94 1.45 -7.72
N TRP A 43 2.91 1.74 -6.92
CA TRP A 43 3.10 2.38 -5.61
C TRP A 43 3.86 1.49 -4.64
N ARG A 44 3.52 0.20 -4.52
CA ARG A 44 4.24 -0.72 -3.62
C ARG A 44 5.69 -0.92 -4.06
N ALA A 45 5.96 -0.96 -5.36
CA ALA A 45 7.32 -0.96 -5.90
C ALA A 45 8.08 0.31 -5.49
N ALA A 46 7.45 1.49 -5.65
CA ALA A 46 8.05 2.78 -5.34
C ALA A 46 8.28 3.00 -3.83
N GLU A 47 7.36 2.58 -2.97
CA GLU A 47 7.43 2.77 -1.52
C GLU A 47 8.52 1.93 -0.88
N TYR A 48 8.65 0.67 -1.32
CA TYR A 48 9.53 -0.32 -0.71
C TYR A 48 10.75 -0.66 -1.57
N GLY A 49 10.95 0.02 -2.69
CA GLY A 49 12.08 -0.24 -3.60
C GLY A 49 12.11 -1.70 -4.09
N ILE A 50 10.93 -2.27 -4.35
CA ILE A 50 10.78 -3.63 -4.88
C ILE A 50 10.90 -3.54 -6.40
N ASP A 51 11.56 -4.53 -7.01
CA ASP A 51 11.69 -4.62 -8.47
C ASP A 51 10.29 -4.60 -9.12
N PRO A 52 9.99 -3.67 -10.05
CA PRO A 52 8.73 -3.63 -10.78
C PRO A 52 8.39 -4.94 -11.52
N THR A 53 9.39 -5.77 -11.83
CA THR A 53 9.18 -7.08 -12.46
C THR A 53 8.84 -8.18 -11.46
N ASP A 54 9.09 -7.98 -10.17
CA ASP A 54 8.68 -8.89 -9.09
C ASP A 54 7.20 -8.70 -8.73
N THR A 55 6.34 -9.00 -9.71
CA THR A 55 4.88 -8.85 -9.57
C THR A 55 4.31 -9.79 -8.51
N ASP A 56 4.95 -10.92 -8.26
CA ASP A 56 4.48 -11.90 -7.26
C ASP A 56 4.65 -11.36 -5.84
N THR A 57 5.81 -10.76 -5.50
CA THR A 57 5.98 -10.11 -4.20
C THR A 57 5.03 -8.94 -4.02
N LEU A 58 4.82 -8.13 -5.07
CA LEU A 58 3.90 -6.98 -5.02
C LEU A 58 2.45 -7.42 -4.82
N LEU A 59 2.01 -8.49 -5.50
CA LEU A 59 0.69 -9.09 -5.29
C LEU A 59 0.55 -9.70 -3.89
N ASP A 60 1.60 -10.38 -3.39
CA ASP A 60 1.59 -10.94 -2.02
C ASP A 60 1.39 -9.83 -0.98
N ILE A 61 2.03 -8.67 -1.15
CA ILE A 61 1.80 -7.50 -0.31
C ILE A 61 0.34 -7.05 -0.39
N VAL A 62 -0.17 -6.77 -1.60
CA VAL A 62 -1.53 -6.24 -1.81
C VAL A 62 -2.60 -7.17 -1.21
N LEU A 63 -2.42 -8.48 -1.33
CA LEU A 63 -3.38 -9.48 -0.82
C LEU A 63 -3.43 -9.55 0.72
N HIS A 64 -2.33 -9.27 1.40
CA HIS A 64 -2.23 -9.47 2.86
C HIS A 64 -2.22 -8.16 3.65
N GLU A 65 -1.89 -7.03 3.03
CA GLU A 65 -1.84 -5.73 3.69
C GLU A 65 -3.17 -5.31 4.35
N PRO A 66 -4.36 -5.50 3.75
CA PRO A 66 -5.64 -5.17 4.41
C PRO A 66 -5.89 -5.94 5.70
N HIS A 67 -5.21 -7.07 5.89
CA HIS A 67 -5.29 -7.92 7.07
C HIS A 67 -4.14 -7.68 8.03
N THR A 68 -3.18 -6.83 7.68
CA THR A 68 -2.00 -6.56 8.49
C THR A 68 -2.33 -5.51 9.56
N PRO A 69 -1.96 -5.73 10.83
CA PRO A 69 -2.15 -4.71 11.86
C PRO A 69 -1.42 -3.42 11.49
N HIS A 70 -2.10 -2.30 11.66
CA HIS A 70 -1.49 -1.00 11.37
C HIS A 70 -0.55 -0.64 12.54
N PRO A 71 0.70 -0.19 12.29
CA PRO A 71 1.65 0.10 13.36
C PRO A 71 1.20 1.23 14.31
N ASP A 72 0.35 2.14 13.84
CA ASP A 72 -0.26 3.20 14.68
C ASP A 72 -1.50 2.73 15.47
N ASP A 73 -2.00 1.51 15.24
CA ASP A 73 -3.13 0.99 16.01
C ASP A 73 -2.66 0.54 17.40
N ARG A 74 -3.08 1.29 18.42
CA ARG A 74 -2.71 1.05 19.81
C ARG A 74 -3.06 -0.34 20.30
N LEU A 75 -4.10 -0.97 19.77
CA LEU A 75 -4.50 -2.30 20.21
C LEU A 75 -3.58 -3.40 19.69
N SER A 76 -2.79 -3.11 18.65
CA SER A 76 -1.88 -4.07 18.02
C SER A 76 -0.42 -3.64 18.02
N ALA A 77 -0.11 -2.44 18.52
CA ALA A 77 1.25 -1.90 18.57
C ALA A 77 2.21 -2.78 19.39
N ASP A 78 1.75 -3.36 20.50
CA ASP A 78 2.58 -4.22 21.37
C ASP A 78 2.97 -5.55 20.69
N ASP A 79 2.20 -5.99 19.70
CA ASP A 79 2.40 -7.23 18.94
C ASP A 79 2.96 -6.96 17.52
N ASP A 80 3.51 -5.77 17.25
CA ASP A 80 4.06 -5.44 15.94
C ASP A 80 5.31 -6.32 15.65
N PRO A 81 5.30 -7.14 14.58
CA PRO A 81 6.38 -8.07 14.30
C PRO A 81 7.68 -7.39 13.88
N ALA A 82 7.64 -6.16 13.37
CA ALA A 82 8.86 -5.40 13.11
C ALA A 82 9.48 -4.90 14.42
N ALA A 83 8.66 -4.45 15.37
CA ALA A 83 9.12 -4.08 16.71
C ALA A 83 9.73 -5.28 17.46
N ALA A 84 9.06 -6.44 17.40
CA ALA A 84 9.57 -7.69 17.97
C ALA A 84 10.90 -8.14 17.35
N ALA A 85 11.14 -7.81 16.08
CA ALA A 85 12.41 -8.05 15.38
C ALA A 85 13.47 -6.96 15.65
N GLY A 86 13.19 -5.96 16.50
CA GLY A 86 14.10 -4.87 16.81
C GLY A 86 14.19 -3.78 15.75
N LEU A 87 13.33 -3.80 14.72
CA LEU A 87 13.25 -2.76 13.71
C LEU A 87 12.48 -1.56 14.24
N MET A 88 13.16 -0.74 15.04
CA MET A 88 12.64 0.50 15.61
C MET A 88 13.30 1.72 14.94
N SER A 89 12.57 2.81 14.78
CA SER A 89 13.04 4.07 14.21
C SER A 89 12.55 5.24 15.05
N MET A 90 13.24 6.39 14.96
CA MET A 90 12.82 7.60 15.65
C MET A 90 11.57 8.19 14.96
N ALA A 91 10.57 8.58 15.74
CA ALA A 91 9.38 9.24 15.21
C ALA A 91 9.74 10.62 14.65
N PRO A 92 9.45 10.92 13.36
CA PRO A 92 9.82 12.19 12.75
C PRO A 92 8.94 13.35 13.21
N VAL A 93 7.72 13.06 13.68
CA VAL A 93 6.74 14.05 14.14
C VAL A 93 5.98 13.51 15.35
N SER A 94 5.49 14.41 16.22
CA SER A 94 4.61 14.04 17.32
C SER A 94 3.22 13.67 16.78
N ARG A 95 2.67 12.52 17.20
CA ARG A 95 1.32 12.07 16.82
C ARG A 95 0.68 11.28 17.97
N GLY A 96 -0.48 11.75 18.43
CA GLY A 96 -1.20 11.12 19.54
C GLY A 96 -0.36 11.14 20.82
N THR A 97 0.06 9.96 21.29
CA THR A 97 0.91 9.79 22.49
C THR A 97 2.39 9.69 22.18
N VAL A 98 2.78 9.56 20.91
CA VAL A 98 4.17 9.50 20.46
C VAL A 98 4.69 10.92 20.25
N ARG A 99 5.83 11.26 20.84
CA ARG A 99 6.54 12.52 20.63
C ARG A 99 7.58 12.35 19.52
N ALA A 100 7.87 13.44 18.81
CA ALA A 100 9.01 13.47 17.89
C ALA A 100 10.29 13.06 18.64
N GLY A 101 11.02 12.10 18.07
CA GLY A 101 12.20 11.49 18.67
C GLY A 101 11.92 10.30 19.60
N ASP A 102 10.67 9.90 19.85
CA ASP A 102 10.41 8.63 20.52
C ASP A 102 10.73 7.46 19.57
N LEU A 103 11.18 6.32 20.12
CA LEU A 103 11.33 5.09 19.35
C LEU A 103 9.97 4.47 19.05
N VAL A 104 9.71 4.22 17.77
CA VAL A 104 8.49 3.58 17.27
C VAL A 104 8.82 2.44 16.31
N PRO A 105 7.91 1.50 16.06
CA PRO A 105 8.11 0.48 15.04
C PRO A 105 8.45 1.11 13.69
N THR A 106 9.38 0.50 12.96
CA THR A 106 9.82 1.01 11.65
C THR A 106 8.69 0.87 10.63
N THR A 107 8.38 1.96 9.94
CA THR A 107 7.35 2.08 8.89
C THR A 107 7.94 2.78 7.68
N LEU A 108 7.17 2.90 6.59
CA LEU A 108 7.56 3.66 5.41
C LEU A 108 8.08 5.08 5.74
N TYR A 109 7.45 5.76 6.71
CA TYR A 109 7.73 7.18 7.00
C TYR A 109 8.65 7.39 8.21
N THR A 110 8.89 6.36 9.02
CA THR A 110 9.82 6.44 10.16
C THR A 110 11.20 5.87 9.81
N ALA A 111 11.30 4.95 8.85
CA ALA A 111 12.56 4.34 8.44
C ALA A 111 13.60 5.37 7.95
N GLU A 112 14.89 5.08 8.18
CA GLU A 112 15.99 5.90 7.65
C GLU A 112 16.16 5.64 6.14
N THR A 113 16.08 4.37 5.73
CA THR A 113 16.26 3.90 4.35
C THR A 113 15.02 3.21 3.78
N VAL A 114 14.96 3.01 2.46
CA VAL A 114 13.86 2.26 1.81
C VAL A 114 13.96 0.78 2.15
N GLU A 115 15.19 0.27 2.29
CA GLU A 115 15.49 -1.11 2.64
C GLU A 115 14.93 -1.48 4.01
N GLN A 116 15.13 -0.61 5.02
CA GLN A 116 14.56 -0.79 6.36
C GLN A 116 13.02 -0.78 6.35
N ALA A 117 12.42 0.15 5.58
CA ALA A 117 10.97 0.20 5.42
C ALA A 117 10.43 -1.10 4.80
N ARG A 118 11.09 -1.60 3.74
CA ARG A 118 10.75 -2.86 3.06
C ARG A 118 10.85 -4.03 4.03
N GLU A 119 11.97 -4.17 4.73
CA GLU A 119 12.18 -5.27 5.68
C GLU A 119 11.10 -5.30 6.76
N ALA A 120 10.83 -4.15 7.39
CA ALA A 120 9.80 -4.04 8.40
C ALA A 120 8.39 -4.33 7.85
N HIS A 121 8.10 -3.94 6.61
CA HIS A 121 6.81 -4.23 5.99
C HIS A 121 6.67 -5.73 5.64
N LEU A 122 7.70 -6.34 5.06
CA LEU A 122 7.68 -7.76 4.70
C LEU A 122 7.57 -8.68 5.94
N LEU A 123 8.18 -8.32 7.07
CA LEU A 123 7.96 -9.03 8.34
C LEU A 123 6.50 -8.99 8.78
N ARG A 124 5.82 -7.84 8.61
CA ARG A 124 4.39 -7.73 8.89
C ARG A 124 3.55 -8.58 7.96
N ILE A 125 3.84 -8.59 6.67
CA ILE A 125 3.17 -9.45 5.69
C ILE A 125 3.38 -10.94 6.04
N GLN A 126 4.61 -11.34 6.37
CA GLN A 126 4.91 -12.72 6.78
C GLN A 126 4.14 -13.10 8.06
N HIS A 127 4.09 -12.21 9.05
CA HIS A 127 3.31 -12.43 10.26
C HIS A 127 1.81 -12.57 9.96
N THR A 128 1.26 -11.72 9.08
CA THR A 128 -0.13 -11.83 8.64
C THR A 128 -0.42 -13.18 7.98
N LYS A 129 0.49 -13.67 7.13
CA LYS A 129 0.40 -14.98 6.48
C LYS A 129 0.41 -16.14 7.48
N ALA A 130 1.26 -16.04 8.50
CA ALA A 130 1.38 -17.07 9.51
C ALA A 130 0.18 -17.11 10.47
N ASN A 131 -0.33 -15.93 10.87
CA ASN A 131 -1.19 -15.80 12.05
C ASN A 131 -2.61 -15.29 11.78
N ARG A 132 -2.86 -14.64 10.64
CA ARG A 132 -4.15 -13.97 10.37
C ARG A 132 -4.87 -14.49 9.14
N VAL A 133 -4.22 -14.50 7.99
CA VAL A 133 -4.85 -14.85 6.71
C VAL A 133 -3.89 -15.61 5.81
N ARG A 134 -4.37 -16.69 5.20
CA ARG A 134 -3.69 -17.40 4.10
C ARG A 134 -4.53 -17.30 2.84
N VAL A 135 -3.96 -16.73 1.79
CA VAL A 135 -4.59 -16.66 0.47
C VAL A 135 -3.96 -17.72 -0.44
N SER A 136 -4.79 -18.47 -1.16
CA SER A 136 -4.35 -19.51 -2.08
C SER A 136 -5.10 -19.43 -3.41
N VAL A 137 -4.47 -20.00 -4.46
CA VAL A 137 -5.09 -20.23 -5.76
C VAL A 137 -5.46 -21.71 -5.86
N PRO A 138 -6.64 -22.07 -6.41
CA PRO A 138 -7.03 -23.46 -6.60
C PRO A 138 -5.97 -24.25 -7.38
N LYS A 139 -5.66 -25.46 -6.94
CA LYS A 139 -4.72 -26.33 -7.66
C LYS A 139 -5.31 -26.72 -9.02
N GLY A 140 -4.49 -26.62 -10.07
CA GLY A 140 -4.87 -27.01 -11.42
C GLY A 140 -5.78 -26.01 -12.15
N SER A 141 -6.10 -24.86 -11.54
CA SER A 141 -6.74 -23.76 -12.28
C SER A 141 -5.70 -23.00 -13.09
N LYS A 142 -6.17 -22.30 -14.15
CA LYS A 142 -5.39 -21.22 -14.75
C LYS A 142 -5.05 -20.20 -13.66
N ASP A 143 -3.86 -19.61 -13.75
CA ASP A 143 -3.46 -18.57 -12.81
C ASP A 143 -4.40 -17.35 -12.94
N PRO A 144 -5.14 -16.99 -11.88
CA PRO A 144 -6.10 -15.89 -11.94
C PRO A 144 -5.41 -14.53 -12.10
N PHE A 145 -4.11 -14.42 -11.81
CA PHE A 145 -3.35 -13.17 -11.89
C PHE A 145 -2.66 -12.92 -13.23
N ASP A 146 -2.82 -13.82 -14.21
CA ASP A 146 -2.20 -13.70 -15.54
C ASP A 146 -2.45 -12.32 -16.18
N ALA A 147 -3.68 -11.80 -16.11
CA ALA A 147 -4.00 -10.50 -16.69
C ALA A 147 -3.23 -9.35 -16.03
N ILE A 148 -3.03 -9.40 -14.70
CA ILE A 148 -2.28 -8.40 -13.95
C ILE A 148 -0.80 -8.46 -14.35
N ARG A 149 -0.22 -9.66 -14.44
CA ARG A 149 1.18 -9.83 -14.85
C ARG A 149 1.41 -9.40 -16.29
N GLN A 150 0.48 -9.70 -17.20
CA GLN A 150 0.57 -9.32 -18.61
C GLN A 150 0.49 -7.82 -18.83
N ARG A 151 -0.25 -7.08 -18.00
CA ARG A 151 -0.26 -5.60 -18.05
C ARG A 151 1.13 -5.02 -17.82
N GLY A 152 1.92 -5.66 -16.95
CA GLY A 152 3.21 -5.15 -16.52
C GLY A 152 3.11 -3.91 -15.64
N ILE A 153 4.28 -3.48 -15.15
CA ILE A 153 4.47 -2.30 -14.31
C ILE A 153 5.44 -1.39 -15.04
N ASP A 154 5.08 -0.12 -15.19
CA ASP A 154 5.91 0.87 -15.88
C ASP A 154 7.06 1.36 -14.96
N PRO A 155 8.32 1.04 -15.27
CA PRO A 155 9.45 1.40 -14.41
C PRO A 155 9.70 2.91 -14.34
N GLU A 156 9.36 3.68 -15.40
CA GLU A 156 9.53 5.14 -15.38
C GLU A 156 8.54 5.78 -14.41
N ARG A 157 7.29 5.28 -14.39
CA ARG A 157 6.29 5.70 -13.41
C ARG A 157 6.68 5.33 -11.99
N VAL A 158 7.23 4.12 -11.79
CA VAL A 158 7.76 3.71 -10.47
C VAL A 158 8.86 4.66 -10.03
N ALA A 159 9.81 5.02 -10.90
CA ALA A 159 10.86 5.98 -10.56
C ALA A 159 10.31 7.36 -10.16
N ALA A 160 9.30 7.87 -10.89
CA ALA A 160 8.65 9.14 -10.54
C ALA A 160 7.90 9.08 -9.19
N MET A 161 7.24 7.96 -8.91
CA MET A 161 6.59 7.71 -7.62
C MET A 161 7.60 7.57 -6.49
N ALA A 162 8.74 6.89 -6.72
CA ALA A 162 9.79 6.73 -5.72
C ALA A 162 10.40 8.09 -5.34
N GLN A 163 10.61 8.99 -6.31
CA GLN A 163 10.99 10.38 -6.02
C GLN A 163 9.93 11.12 -5.20
N HIS A 164 8.64 10.85 -5.43
CA HIS A 164 7.57 11.42 -4.61
C HIS A 164 7.62 10.90 -3.17
N VAL A 165 7.78 9.60 -2.97
CA VAL A 165 7.91 8.97 -1.66
C VAL A 165 9.13 9.54 -0.91
N ASP A 166 10.29 9.59 -1.55
CA ASP A 166 11.53 10.15 -0.96
C ASP A 166 11.32 11.60 -0.50
N ARG A 167 10.77 12.47 -1.35
CA ARG A 167 10.46 13.85 -0.96
C ARG A 167 9.54 13.93 0.25
N THR A 168 8.51 13.09 0.31
CA THR A 168 7.56 13.06 1.44
C THR A 168 8.27 12.62 2.73
N ARG A 169 9.11 11.58 2.67
CA ARG A 169 9.90 11.12 3.82
C ARG A 169 10.84 12.19 4.34
N ARG A 170 11.60 12.84 3.45
CA ARG A 170 12.51 13.94 3.81
C ARG A 170 11.78 15.11 4.44
N ARG A 171 10.63 15.50 3.87
CA ARG A 171 9.78 16.56 4.44
C ARG A 171 9.32 16.23 5.86
N LEU A 172 8.90 14.99 6.12
CA LEU A 172 8.48 14.57 7.45
C LEU A 172 9.63 14.61 8.46
N ARG A 173 10.87 14.31 8.03
CA ARG A 173 12.08 14.43 8.86
C ARG A 173 12.58 15.86 9.05
N GLY A 174 11.88 16.86 8.49
CA GLY A 174 12.29 18.26 8.56
C GLY A 174 13.52 18.59 7.70
N GLU A 175 13.90 17.71 6.77
CA GLU A 175 14.99 17.98 5.85
C GLU A 175 14.59 19.08 4.86
N GLN A 176 15.50 20.04 4.64
CA GLN A 176 15.28 21.12 3.69
C GLN A 176 15.30 20.53 2.27
N LEU A 177 14.16 20.55 1.60
CA LEU A 177 14.09 20.20 0.18
C LEU A 177 14.70 21.36 -0.63
N PRO A 178 15.54 21.09 -1.64
CA PRO A 178 16.01 22.13 -2.54
C PRO A 178 14.82 22.87 -3.14
N ASP A 179 14.91 24.20 -3.22
CA ASP A 179 13.88 25.04 -3.81
C ASP A 179 13.51 24.49 -5.19
N ARG A 180 12.21 24.27 -5.42
CA ARG A 180 11.69 23.69 -6.66
C ARG A 180 12.00 24.61 -7.84
N ALA A 181 13.14 24.43 -8.48
CA ALA A 181 13.33 24.84 -9.85
C ALA A 181 12.52 23.89 -10.76
N GLY A 182 11.22 24.18 -10.94
CA GLY A 182 10.46 23.83 -12.14
C GLY A 182 10.22 22.36 -12.46
N LEU A 183 9.69 21.55 -11.53
CA LEU A 183 9.06 20.29 -11.97
C LEU A 183 7.72 20.61 -12.67
N PRO A 184 7.47 20.08 -13.88
CA PRO A 184 6.20 20.26 -14.58
C PRO A 184 5.09 19.62 -13.75
N ILE A 185 4.08 20.41 -13.42
CA ILE A 185 2.85 19.92 -12.79
C ILE A 185 2.14 19.06 -13.83
N ASP A 186 1.94 17.78 -13.53
CA ASP A 186 1.11 16.89 -14.35
C ASP A 186 -0.29 17.53 -14.52
N PRO A 187 -0.69 17.93 -15.74
CA PRO A 187 -1.98 18.58 -15.97
C PRO A 187 -3.17 17.65 -15.66
N GLY A 188 -2.96 16.33 -15.53
CA GLY A 188 -3.98 15.37 -15.09
C GLY A 188 -4.41 15.53 -13.64
N ILE A 189 -3.52 16.00 -12.75
CA ILE A 189 -3.83 16.21 -11.32
C ILE A 189 -4.65 17.49 -11.13
N ALA A 190 -4.36 18.55 -11.89
CA ALA A 190 -5.07 19.83 -11.80
C ALA A 190 -6.55 19.74 -12.24
N ARG A 191 -6.89 18.86 -13.19
CA ARG A 191 -8.28 18.71 -13.68
C ARG A 191 -9.22 18.06 -12.66
N ARG A 192 -8.72 17.20 -11.75
CA ARG A 192 -9.57 16.58 -10.70
C ARG A 192 -9.95 17.56 -9.58
N ALA A 193 -9.13 18.57 -9.30
CA ALA A 193 -9.43 19.58 -8.29
C ALA A 193 -10.56 20.53 -8.71
N ASN A 194 -10.66 20.89 -9.99
CA ASN A 194 -11.70 21.80 -10.48
C ASN A 194 -13.07 21.13 -10.72
N ALA A 195 -13.11 19.81 -10.92
CA ALA A 195 -14.37 19.09 -11.17
C ALA A 195 -15.26 18.90 -9.91
N HIS A 196 -14.72 19.14 -8.71
CA HIS A 196 -15.46 19.03 -7.44
C HIS A 196 -16.00 20.36 -6.90
N SER A 197 -15.69 21.51 -7.53
CA SER A 197 -16.09 22.83 -7.02
C SER A 197 -17.32 23.43 -7.71
N GLY A 198 -17.96 22.73 -8.65
CA GLY A 198 -19.01 23.29 -9.52
C GLY A 198 -20.43 22.75 -9.31
N LYS A 199 -20.78 22.17 -8.15
CA LYS A 199 -22.12 21.56 -7.94
C LYS A 199 -22.94 22.07 -6.75
N ASN A 200 -22.60 23.21 -6.16
CA ASN A 200 -23.40 23.82 -5.09
C ASN A 200 -23.82 25.25 -5.48
N GLU A 201 -24.72 25.38 -6.45
CA GLU A 201 -25.51 26.61 -6.65
C GLU A 201 -26.67 26.27 -7.59
N GLU A 202 -27.80 25.85 -7.01
CA GLU A 202 -29.18 26.06 -7.49
C GLU A 202 -30.13 25.08 -6.76
N ALA A 203 -30.73 25.53 -5.66
CA ALA A 203 -32.07 25.14 -5.21
C ALA A 203 -32.45 25.96 -3.97
N ASP A 204 -32.83 27.23 -4.18
CA ASP A 204 -33.72 27.93 -3.26
C ASP A 204 -34.42 29.03 -4.06
N HIS A 205 -35.61 28.70 -4.59
CA HIS A 205 -36.73 29.60 -4.86
C HIS A 205 -37.86 28.82 -5.56
N ALA A 206 -38.80 28.31 -4.76
CA ALA A 206 -40.24 28.29 -5.03
C ALA A 206 -41.00 27.74 -3.81
#